data_AF-A0A2T0XEK4-F1
#
_entry.id   AF-A0A2T0XEK4-F1
#
_cell.length_a   1.000
_cell.length_b   1.000
_cell.length_c   1.000
_cell.angle_alpha   90.00
_cell.angle_beta   90.00
_cell.angle_gamma   90.00
#
_symmetry.space_group_name_H-M   'P 1'
#
loop_
_entity.id
_entity.type
_entity.pdbx_description
1 polymer ?
#
loop_
_entity_poly.entity_id
_entity_poly.type
_entity_poly.pdbx_seq_one_letter_code
_entity_poly.pdbx_strand_id
1 'polypeptide(L)'
;MSLPAKWVDAIFDRLSIAFGRDFLGRWEGMPIAKVKADWAECLKGFVDRPQAIAFGLANLPDSKPPTAQEFRAVCRQAPTVSHVLLPSPRAEESLVAEQLRKIASEALRFSKEAQAELDNLRWAKRLKAAHEQGERLSLVQIECYQTALGERKAA
;
A
#
# COMPACT_ATOMS: atom_id res chain seq x y z
N MET A 1 3.85 31.71 -0.26
CA MET A 1 2.78 32.49 -0.91
C MET A 1 1.46 32.05 -0.31
N SER A 2 0.67 32.94 0.29
CA SER A 2 -0.68 32.62 0.79
C SER A 2 -1.68 32.42 -0.36
N LEU A 3 -2.85 31.83 -0.07
CA LEU A 3 -3.92 31.73 -1.07
C LEU A 3 -4.43 33.13 -1.45
N PRO A 4 -4.69 33.42 -2.74
CA PRO A 4 -5.27 34.70 -3.15
C PRO A 4 -6.58 35.01 -2.41
N ALA A 5 -6.73 36.25 -1.92
CA ALA A 5 -7.90 36.67 -1.15
C ALA A 5 -9.23 36.37 -1.85
N LYS A 6 -9.30 36.60 -3.17
CA LYS A 6 -10.49 36.30 -4.00
C LYS A 6 -10.91 34.83 -3.93
N TRP A 7 -9.96 33.90 -3.79
CA TRP A 7 -10.28 32.47 -3.67
C TRP A 7 -10.81 32.14 -2.29
N VAL A 8 -10.24 32.75 -1.24
CA VAL A 8 -10.76 32.61 0.12
C VAL A 8 -12.18 33.16 0.20
N ASP A 9 -12.46 34.31 -0.41
CA ASP A 9 -13.80 34.88 -0.47
C ASP A 9 -14.79 33.92 -1.14
N ALA A 10 -14.44 33.35 -2.30
CA ALA A 10 -15.28 32.38 -3.00
C ALA A 10 -15.55 31.10 -2.17
N ILE A 11 -14.55 30.62 -1.42
CA ILE A 11 -14.71 29.49 -0.49
C ILE A 11 -15.69 29.85 0.63
N PHE A 12 -15.54 31.04 1.23
CA PHE A 12 -16.42 31.52 2.29
C PHE A 12 -17.85 31.70 1.80
N ASP A 13 -18.05 32.21 0.58
CA ASP A 13 -19.37 32.35 -0.02
C ASP A 13 -20.01 30.97 -0.20
N ARG A 14 -19.26 29.99 -0.73
CA ARG A 14 -19.78 28.64 -0.93
C ARG A 14 -20.12 27.93 0.38
N LEU A 15 -19.27 28.06 1.40
CA LEU A 15 -19.52 27.49 2.74
C LEU A 15 -20.69 28.18 3.44
N SER A 16 -20.84 29.49 3.27
CA SER A 16 -21.99 30.24 3.81
C SER A 16 -23.30 29.82 3.14
N ILE A 17 -23.28 29.48 1.84
CA ILE A 17 -24.45 28.93 1.15
C ILE A 17 -24.79 27.52 1.64
N ALA A 18 -23.78 26.66 1.85
CA ALA A 18 -23.97 25.27 2.24
C ALA A 18 -24.44 25.10 3.69
N PHE A 19 -23.88 25.88 4.62
CA PHE A 19 -24.11 25.73 6.06
C PHE A 19 -24.87 26.90 6.69
N GLY A 20 -25.11 27.97 5.93
CA GLY A 20 -25.85 29.14 6.42
C GLY A 20 -25.22 29.78 7.65
N ARG A 21 -26.08 30.06 8.64
CA ARG A 21 -25.73 30.71 9.90
C ARG A 21 -24.65 29.96 10.68
N ASP A 22 -24.65 28.62 10.63
CA ASP A 22 -23.78 27.81 11.48
C ASP A 22 -22.29 28.00 11.15
N PHE A 23 -21.98 28.28 9.87
CA PHE A 23 -20.62 28.58 9.46
C PHE A 23 -20.14 29.94 9.96
N LEU A 24 -20.97 30.98 9.81
CA LEU A 24 -20.61 32.33 10.23
C LEU A 24 -20.65 32.50 11.75
N GLY A 25 -21.59 31.84 12.44
CA GLY A 25 -21.75 31.89 13.89
C GLY A 25 -20.53 31.37 14.66
N ARG A 26 -19.73 30.47 14.06
CA ARG A 26 -18.46 30.02 14.65
C ARG A 26 -17.43 31.12 14.87
N TRP A 27 -17.53 32.19 14.10
CA TRP A 27 -16.58 33.30 14.13
C TRP A 27 -17.21 34.57 14.72
N GLU A 28 -18.36 34.44 15.38
CA GLU A 28 -19.04 35.54 16.05
C GLU A 28 -18.13 36.15 17.13
N GLY A 29 -18.01 37.48 17.15
CA GLY A 29 -17.10 38.20 18.03
C GLY A 29 -15.64 38.30 17.53
N MET A 30 -15.27 37.65 16.41
CA MET A 30 -13.95 37.79 15.79
C MET A 30 -13.99 38.61 14.48
N PRO A 31 -12.93 39.40 14.17
CA PRO A 31 -12.84 40.06 12.87
C PRO A 31 -12.73 39.04 11.74
N ILE A 32 -13.74 38.98 10.87
CA ILE A 32 -13.80 38.02 9.76
C ILE A 32 -12.58 38.11 8.82
N ALA A 33 -12.00 39.29 8.68
CA ALA A 33 -10.78 39.51 7.92
C ALA A 33 -9.58 38.71 8.46
N LYS A 34 -9.45 38.57 9.79
CA LYS A 34 -8.41 37.75 10.42
C LYS A 34 -8.65 36.26 10.16
N VAL A 35 -9.91 35.83 10.18
CA VAL A 35 -10.29 34.44 9.89
C VAL A 35 -9.98 34.11 8.43
N LYS A 36 -10.32 34.99 7.49
CA LYS A 36 -9.99 34.81 6.07
C LYS A 36 -8.46 34.78 5.84
N ALA A 37 -7.70 35.62 6.55
CA ALA A 37 -6.24 35.58 6.49
C ALA A 37 -5.66 34.24 6.99
N ASP A 38 -6.20 33.70 8.09
CA ASP A 38 -5.81 32.38 8.61
C ASP A 38 -6.14 31.26 7.62
N TRP A 39 -7.31 31.30 6.99
CA TRP A 39 -7.68 30.37 5.92
C TRP A 39 -6.73 30.47 4.72
N ALA A 40 -6.33 31.68 4.34
CA ALA A 40 -5.39 31.90 3.25
C ALA A 40 -4.01 31.26 3.53
N GLU A 41 -3.55 31.33 4.77
CA GLU A 41 -2.32 30.69 5.23
C GLU A 41 -2.46 29.17 5.33
N CYS A 42 -3.59 28.67 5.84
CA CYS A 42 -3.84 27.23 5.94
C CYS A 42 -3.88 26.54 4.56
N LEU A 43 -4.48 27.22 3.57
CA LEU A 43 -4.69 26.69 2.22
C LEU A 43 -3.58 27.06 1.23
N LYS A 44 -2.51 27.71 1.69
CA LYS A 44 -1.41 28.19 0.84
C LYS A 44 -0.75 27.14 -0.06
N GLY A 45 -0.81 25.87 0.33
CA GLY A 45 -0.26 24.75 -0.46
C GLY A 45 -1.10 24.35 -1.68
N PHE A 46 -2.26 24.97 -1.90
CA PHE A 46 -3.16 24.64 -3.00
C PHE A 46 -3.18 25.67 -4.13
N VAL A 47 -2.29 26.68 -4.09
CA VAL A 47 -2.19 27.69 -5.16
C VAL A 47 -1.95 27.01 -6.52
N ASP A 48 -1.07 26.01 -6.57
CA ASP A 48 -0.75 25.26 -7.79
C ASP A 48 -1.73 24.10 -8.07
N ARG A 49 -2.71 23.88 -7.19
CA ARG A 49 -3.68 22.78 -7.27
C ARG A 49 -5.12 23.24 -6.99
N PRO A 50 -5.69 24.17 -7.79
CA PRO A 50 -7.07 24.65 -7.61
C PRO A 50 -8.11 23.52 -7.65
N GLN A 51 -7.86 22.45 -8.41
CA GLN A 51 -8.70 21.25 -8.48
C GLN A 51 -8.86 20.56 -7.12
N ALA A 52 -7.88 20.68 -6.21
CA ALA A 52 -7.99 20.13 -4.86
C ALA A 52 -8.99 20.92 -4.00
N ILE A 53 -9.06 22.24 -4.18
CA ILE A 53 -10.06 23.09 -3.53
C ILE A 53 -11.45 22.79 -4.10
N ALA A 54 -11.57 22.64 -5.41
CA ALA A 54 -12.84 22.25 -6.05
C ALA A 54 -13.33 20.88 -5.54
N PHE A 55 -12.43 19.91 -5.40
CA PHE A 55 -12.73 18.62 -4.78
C PHE A 55 -13.20 18.78 -3.33
N GLY A 56 -12.53 19.61 -2.54
CA GLY A 56 -12.92 19.89 -1.16
C GLY A 56 -14.31 20.51 -1.04
N LEU A 57 -14.67 21.43 -1.95
CA LEU A 57 -16.01 22.04 -1.99
C LEU A 57 -17.10 21.08 -2.47
N ALA A 58 -16.76 20.06 -3.24
CA ALA A 58 -17.69 19.02 -3.68
C ALA A 58 -17.91 17.93 -2.61
N ASN A 59 -16.92 17.71 -1.73
CA ASN A 59 -16.92 16.68 -0.68
C ASN A 59 -16.99 17.31 0.72
N LEU A 60 -17.92 18.25 0.89
CA LEU A 60 -18.13 18.89 2.20
C LEU A 60 -18.82 17.92 3.17
N PRO A 61 -18.51 18.00 4.48
CA PRO A 61 -19.18 17.19 5.48
C PRO A 61 -20.65 17.63 5.65
N ASP A 62 -21.58 16.68 5.68
CA ASP A 62 -23.02 16.98 5.79
C ASP A 62 -23.45 17.50 7.17
N SER A 63 -22.64 17.28 8.20
CA SER A 63 -23.08 17.46 9.60
C SER A 63 -22.74 18.83 10.17
N LYS A 64 -21.47 19.27 10.03
CA LYS A 64 -20.97 20.50 10.65
C LYS A 64 -20.16 21.30 9.65
N PRO A 65 -20.20 22.65 9.71
CA PRO A 65 -19.28 23.46 8.94
C PRO A 65 -17.83 23.05 9.26
N PRO A 66 -16.92 22.99 8.27
CA PRO A 66 -15.52 22.67 8.52
C PRO A 66 -14.73 23.90 9.00
N THR A 67 -13.70 23.66 9.81
CA THR A 67 -12.64 24.64 10.09
C THR A 67 -11.61 24.68 8.95
N ALA A 68 -10.72 25.67 8.93
CA ALA A 68 -9.67 25.79 7.91
C ALA A 68 -8.82 24.51 7.77
N GLN A 69 -8.46 23.90 8.91
CA GLN A 69 -7.65 22.68 8.93
C GLN A 69 -8.43 21.44 8.49
N GLU A 70 -9.69 21.32 8.90
CA GLU A 70 -10.56 20.22 8.44
C GLU A 70 -10.79 20.33 6.92
N PHE A 71 -11.10 21.52 6.41
CA PHE A 71 -11.25 21.74 4.98
C PHE A 71 -9.96 21.44 4.21
N ARG A 72 -8.80 21.85 4.75
CA ARG A 72 -7.49 21.47 4.20
C ARG A 72 -7.29 19.96 4.14
N ALA A 73 -7.74 19.23 5.16
CA ALA A 73 -7.63 17.77 5.19
C ALA A 73 -8.48 17.12 4.09
N VAL A 74 -9.71 17.61 3.85
CA VAL A 74 -10.55 17.16 2.74
C VAL A 74 -9.88 17.47 1.39
N CYS A 75 -9.37 18.68 1.20
CA CYS A 75 -8.68 19.06 -0.03
C CYS A 75 -7.46 18.16 -0.32
N ARG A 76 -6.77 17.66 0.70
CA ARG A 76 -5.62 16.74 0.54
C ARG A 76 -6.01 15.34 0.05
N GLN A 77 -7.27 14.94 0.23
CA GLN A 77 -7.78 13.66 -0.27
C GLN A 77 -8.04 13.70 -1.78
N ALA A 78 -7.97 14.87 -2.41
CA ALA A 78 -8.16 15.02 -3.84
C ALA A 78 -7.19 14.10 -4.62
N PRO A 79 -7.69 13.33 -5.61
CA PRO A 79 -6.85 12.48 -6.43
C PRO A 79 -5.69 13.28 -7.03
N THR A 80 -4.48 12.74 -6.93
CA THR A 80 -3.34 13.35 -7.61
C THR A 80 -3.49 13.07 -9.09
N VAL A 81 -3.64 14.13 -9.88
CA VAL A 81 -3.63 14.05 -11.33
C VAL A 81 -2.31 13.42 -11.73
N SER A 82 -2.36 12.17 -12.21
CA SER A 82 -1.19 11.50 -12.75
C SER A 82 -0.74 12.27 -13.98
N HIS A 83 0.40 12.94 -13.87
CA HIS A 83 1.02 13.52 -15.05
C HIS A 83 1.39 12.37 -16.00
N VAL A 84 1.15 12.57 -17.30
CA VAL A 84 1.61 11.63 -18.33
C VAL A 84 3.13 11.53 -18.19
N LEU A 85 3.60 10.38 -17.73
CA LEU A 85 5.01 10.10 -17.62
C LEU A 85 5.60 10.05 -19.02
N LEU A 86 6.84 10.53 -19.16
CA LEU A 86 7.60 10.24 -20.37
C LEU A 86 7.70 8.71 -20.51
N PRO A 87 7.64 8.18 -21.75
CA PRO A 87 7.86 6.76 -21.96
C PRO A 87 9.23 6.39 -21.38
N SER A 88 9.28 5.32 -20.59
CA SER A 88 10.55 4.82 -20.06
C SER A 88 11.53 4.58 -21.21
N PRO A 89 12.82 4.93 -21.06
CA PRO A 89 13.82 4.58 -22.06
C PRO A 89 13.80 3.07 -22.25
N ARG A 90 13.69 2.61 -23.51
CA ARG A 90 13.77 1.18 -23.81
C ARG A 90 15.15 0.69 -23.39
N ALA A 91 15.20 -0.27 -22.48
CA ALA A 91 16.44 -0.97 -22.17
C ALA A 91 16.91 -1.71 -23.43
N GLU A 92 18.22 -1.72 -23.68
CA GLU A 92 18.77 -2.53 -24.76
C GLU A 92 18.48 -4.01 -24.51
N GLU A 93 17.96 -4.70 -25.52
CA GLU A 93 17.47 -6.09 -25.42
C GLU A 93 18.56 -7.07 -24.94
N SER A 94 19.82 -6.78 -25.27
CA SER A 94 20.99 -7.56 -24.85
C SER A 94 21.17 -7.58 -23.33
N LEU A 95 21.04 -6.41 -22.67
CA LEU A 95 21.18 -6.26 -21.22
C LEU A 95 20.01 -6.93 -20.48
N VAL A 96 18.80 -6.82 -21.04
CA VAL A 96 17.60 -7.47 -20.49
C VAL A 96 17.77 -9.00 -20.52
N ALA A 97 18.21 -9.55 -21.65
CA ALA A 97 18.42 -10.99 -21.80
C ALA A 97 19.51 -11.52 -20.86
N GLU A 98 20.62 -10.79 -20.70
CA GLU A 98 21.68 -11.18 -19.76
C GLU A 98 21.18 -11.19 -18.32
N GLN A 99 20.44 -10.15 -17.91
CA GLN A 99 19.96 -10.06 -16.55
C GLN A 99 18.88 -11.09 -16.22
N LEU A 100 17.99 -11.39 -17.17
CA LEU A 100 17.03 -12.48 -17.05
C LEU A 100 17.74 -13.84 -16.88
N ARG A 101 18.83 -14.07 -17.62
CA ARG A 101 19.63 -15.30 -17.46
C ARG A 101 20.26 -15.40 -16.08
N LYS A 102 20.79 -14.31 -15.53
CA LYS A 102 21.35 -14.28 -14.16
C LYS A 102 20.28 -14.62 -13.13
N ILE A 103 19.13 -13.94 -13.18
CA ILE A 103 18.00 -14.19 -12.28
C ILE A 103 17.54 -15.65 -12.38
N ALA A 104 17.37 -16.17 -13.59
CA ALA A 104 16.96 -17.55 -13.81
C ALA A 104 17.99 -18.53 -13.21
N SER A 105 19.29 -18.27 -13.40
CA SER A 105 20.35 -19.12 -12.87
C SER A 105 20.42 -19.11 -11.34
N GLU A 106 20.19 -17.95 -10.71
CA GLU A 106 20.16 -17.79 -9.26
C GLU A 106 18.94 -18.47 -8.65
N ALA A 107 17.76 -18.32 -9.26
CA ALA A 107 16.54 -19.00 -8.83
C ALA A 107 16.69 -20.53 -8.91
N LEU A 108 17.36 -21.05 -9.94
CA LEU A 108 17.59 -22.47 -10.13
C LEU A 108 18.67 -23.05 -9.20
N ARG A 109 19.64 -22.22 -8.78
CA ARG A 109 20.60 -22.56 -7.73
C ARG A 109 19.91 -22.65 -6.37
N PHE A 110 19.17 -21.62 -6.01
CA PHE A 110 18.44 -21.56 -4.74
C PHE A 110 17.47 -22.73 -4.57
N SER A 111 16.76 -23.12 -5.63
CA SER A 111 15.86 -24.27 -5.59
C SER A 111 16.58 -25.61 -5.41
N LYS A 112 17.73 -25.80 -6.07
CA LYS A 112 18.57 -27.00 -5.88
C LYS A 112 19.19 -27.07 -4.50
N GLU A 113 19.66 -25.95 -3.97
CA GLU A 113 20.26 -25.85 -2.63
C GLU A 113 19.20 -26.14 -1.55
N ALA A 114 18.01 -25.55 -1.67
CA ALA A 114 16.88 -25.86 -0.79
C ALA A 114 16.44 -27.33 -0.90
N GLN A 115 16.39 -27.91 -2.11
CA GLN A 115 16.09 -29.33 -2.30
C GLN A 115 17.19 -30.26 -1.75
N ALA A 116 18.46 -29.83 -1.75
CA ALA A 116 19.56 -30.59 -1.18
C ALA A 116 19.55 -30.59 0.36
N GLU A 117 19.15 -29.47 0.99
CA GLU A 117 18.98 -29.41 2.45
C GLU A 117 17.76 -30.20 2.93
N LEU A 118 16.68 -30.23 2.14
CA LEU A 118 15.49 -31.04 2.42
C LEU A 118 15.71 -32.49 1.97
N ASP A 119 16.43 -33.28 2.77
CA ASP A 119 16.42 -34.75 2.65
C ASP A 119 15.02 -35.27 3.01
N ASN A 120 14.11 -35.26 2.03
CA ASN A 120 12.70 -35.63 2.18
C ASN A 120 12.51 -37.09 2.64
N LEU A 121 13.57 -37.91 2.58
CA LEU A 121 13.59 -39.30 3.04
C LEU A 121 14.33 -39.48 4.37
N ARG A 122 14.77 -38.40 5.03
CA ARG A 122 15.47 -38.46 6.31
C ARG A 122 14.66 -39.16 7.40
N TRP A 123 13.34 -38.95 7.42
CA TRP A 123 12.45 -39.62 8.36
C TRP A 123 12.43 -41.14 8.14
N ALA A 124 12.43 -41.59 6.88
CA ALA A 124 12.40 -43.00 6.51
C ALA A 124 13.73 -43.69 6.83
N LYS A 125 14.86 -43.05 6.50
CA LYS A 125 16.21 -43.52 6.86
C LYS A 125 16.36 -43.67 8.38
N ARG A 126 15.84 -42.72 9.15
CA ARG A 126 15.86 -42.75 10.63
C ARG A 126 15.05 -43.92 11.19
N LEU A 127 13.84 -44.15 10.68
CA LEU A 127 13.00 -45.28 11.11
C LEU A 127 13.62 -46.63 10.77
N LYS A 128 14.24 -46.76 9.58
CA LYS A 128 14.97 -47.97 9.21
C LYS A 128 16.11 -48.28 10.19
N ALA A 129 16.95 -47.29 10.50
CA ALA A 129 18.06 -47.47 11.44
C ALA A 129 17.56 -47.86 12.85
N ALA A 130 16.47 -47.25 13.34
CA ALA A 130 15.85 -47.61 14.60
C ALA A 130 15.31 -49.05 14.61
N HIS A 131 14.67 -49.47 13.51
CA HIS A 131 14.16 -50.84 13.35
C HIS A 131 15.29 -51.87 13.35
N GLU A 132 16.39 -51.60 12.63
CA GLU A 132 17.58 -52.46 12.57
C GLU A 132 18.29 -52.55 13.94
N GLN A 133 18.21 -51.49 14.75
CA GLN A 133 18.72 -51.46 16.12
C GLN A 133 17.81 -52.20 17.14
N GLY A 134 16.68 -52.76 16.69
CA GLY A 134 15.77 -53.56 17.53
C GLY A 134 14.70 -52.75 18.25
N GLU A 135 14.49 -51.48 17.87
CA GLU A 135 13.37 -50.69 18.38
C GLU A 135 12.03 -51.25 17.86
N ARG A 136 11.04 -51.39 18.75
CA ARG A 136 9.72 -51.91 18.38
C ARG A 136 8.89 -50.84 17.66
N LEU A 137 8.89 -50.90 16.34
CA LEU A 137 8.04 -50.06 15.48
C LEU A 137 6.71 -50.76 15.15
N SER A 138 5.67 -49.98 14.88
CA SER A 138 4.39 -50.52 14.42
C SER A 138 4.49 -51.05 12.98
N LEU A 139 3.64 -52.01 12.63
CA LEU A 139 3.59 -52.56 11.26
C LEU A 139 3.41 -51.46 10.20
N VAL A 140 2.54 -50.48 10.47
CA VAL A 140 2.32 -49.34 9.57
C VAL A 140 3.58 -48.49 9.40
N GLN A 141 4.32 -48.22 10.48
CA GLN A 141 5.58 -47.46 10.38
C GLN A 141 6.62 -48.20 9.52
N ILE A 142 6.69 -49.53 9.66
CA ILE A 142 7.59 -50.37 8.88
C ILE A 142 7.23 -50.31 7.39
N GLU A 143 5.95 -50.49 7.06
CA GLU A 143 5.47 -50.42 5.68
C GLU A 143 5.69 -49.05 5.04
N CYS A 144 5.44 -47.97 5.80
CA CYS A 144 5.62 -46.61 5.32
C CYS A 144 7.09 -46.30 4.99
N TYR A 145 8.07 -46.65 5.84
CA TYR A 145 9.47 -46.36 5.51
C TYR A 145 9.99 -47.26 4.40
N GLN A 146 9.59 -48.55 4.34
CA GLN A 146 10.00 -49.48 3.29
C GLN A 146 9.47 -49.03 1.91
N THR A 147 8.23 -48.54 1.87
CA THR A 147 7.62 -47.99 0.64
C THR A 147 8.33 -46.69 0.23
N ALA A 148 8.59 -45.79 1.18
CA ALA A 148 9.29 -44.53 0.91
C ALA A 148 10.74 -44.72 0.42
N LEU A 149 11.42 -45.79 0.85
CA LEU A 149 12.77 -46.16 0.40
C LEU A 149 12.77 -47.07 -0.85
N GLY A 150 11.60 -47.48 -1.35
CA GLY A 150 11.47 -48.35 -2.53
C GLY A 150 11.81 -49.82 -2.29
N GLU A 151 11.92 -50.24 -1.03
CA GLU A 151 12.25 -51.62 -0.62
C GLU A 151 11.04 -52.57 -0.71
N ARG A 152 9.83 -52.00 -0.75
CA ARG A 152 8.58 -52.73 -0.96
C ARG A 152 7.74 -51.99 -2.00
N LYS A 153 7.21 -52.71 -2.99
CA LYS A 153 6.20 -52.15 -3.90
C LYS A 153 4.89 -52.00 -3.14
N ALA A 154 4.30 -50.81 -3.16
CA ALA A 154 2.93 -50.61 -2.70
C ALA A 154 2.01 -51.53 -3.51
N ALA A 155 1.18 -52.30 -2.80
CA ALA A 155 0.16 -53.15 -3.39
C ALA A 155 -1.03 -52.30 -3.87
#